data_AF-A0A101G4W4-F1
#
_entry.id   AF-A0A101G4W4-F1
#
_cell.length_a   1.000
_cell.length_b   1.000
_cell.length_c   1.000
_cell.angle_alpha   90.00
_cell.angle_beta   90.00
_cell.angle_gamma   90.00
#
_symmetry.space_group_name_H-M   'P 1'
#
loop_
_entity.id
_entity.type
_entity.pdbx_description
1 polymer ?
#
loop_
_entity_poly.entity_id
_entity_poly.type
_entity_poly.pdbx_seq_one_letter_code
_entity_poly.pdbx_strand_id
1 'polypeptide(L)'
;MESLYDLFKDAPSLGSLIDPGHVIGGNLIKASFDELTPFLEKVMSLEKDNYELNELKVAACGIADAVQILNGRYHLIITNVPYLARGKQSSFLKEYCTEHYKEAKNDLATVFLDRLLHFNLPSGTTALVLPQNWLFLTTYKKLRTRMLKTRRWDIVAQLGEGGFENSQAAGAFTALLIISAFAMPEKHIFTGLDATTCRTVQEKTCLLRDAKLNTILQGEQLRNPDARVVIAQIGHGDLLEQFAYCYKGITTGDDPHFRRVFWEFGQPNKGWRFLQSTVNKCTYYGGCEGIIWLDAMLNPLQAGVYVRARQTWGERGIAVAQMRRLPVAFSLGEPFDTNTAIILPYNSAHLPAIWCFCSSSLYVEAVRKIDQKLNVTNATLSFR
;
A
#
# COMPACT_ATOMS: atom_id res chain seq x y z
N MET A 1 -2.92 -1.77 -39.43
CA MET A 1 -2.10 -0.56 -39.22
C MET A 1 -2.82 0.49 -38.38
N GLU A 2 -4.04 0.90 -38.75
CA GLU A 2 -4.83 1.89 -37.97
C GLU A 2 -5.06 1.47 -36.50
N SER A 3 -5.44 0.19 -36.27
CA SER A 3 -5.59 -0.36 -34.91
C SER A 3 -4.30 -0.42 -34.08
N LEU A 4 -3.14 -0.59 -34.72
CA LEU A 4 -1.84 -0.54 -34.05
C LEU A 4 -1.44 0.90 -33.74
N TYR A 5 -1.69 1.82 -34.68
CA TYR A 5 -1.46 3.24 -34.45
C TYR A 5 -2.31 3.76 -33.27
N ASP A 6 -3.59 3.40 -33.23
CA ASP A 6 -4.48 3.73 -32.13
C ASP A 6 -4.05 3.13 -30.78
N LEU A 7 -3.41 1.96 -30.80
CA LEU A 7 -2.88 1.34 -29.59
C LEU A 7 -1.63 2.06 -29.07
N PHE A 8 -0.76 2.51 -29.97
CA PHE A 8 0.52 3.13 -29.62
C PHE A 8 0.48 4.66 -29.49
N LYS A 9 -0.60 5.33 -29.91
CA LYS A 9 -0.76 6.77 -29.66
C LYS A 9 -0.70 7.12 -28.16
N ASP A 10 -1.16 6.20 -27.32
CA ASP A 10 -1.18 6.33 -25.87
C ASP A 10 0.07 5.76 -25.19
N ALA A 11 1.08 5.31 -25.95
CA ALA A 11 2.34 4.79 -25.43
C ALA A 11 3.07 5.72 -24.45
N PRO A 12 3.07 7.06 -24.63
CA PRO A 12 3.67 7.97 -23.64
C PRO A 12 3.04 7.87 -22.25
N SER A 13 1.76 7.48 -22.16
CA SER A 13 1.05 7.34 -20.89
C SER A 13 1.03 5.90 -20.36
N LEU A 14 0.89 4.91 -21.24
CA LEU A 14 0.70 3.50 -20.86
C LEU A 14 1.99 2.69 -20.83
N GLY A 15 2.97 3.02 -21.68
CA GLY A 15 4.19 2.25 -21.84
C GLY A 15 3.91 0.75 -21.98
N SER A 16 4.55 -0.08 -21.15
CA SER A 16 4.39 -1.54 -21.19
C SER A 16 3.05 -2.08 -20.66
N LEU A 17 2.12 -1.21 -20.25
CA LEU A 17 0.74 -1.62 -19.97
C LEU A 17 -0.06 -1.90 -21.25
N ILE A 18 0.42 -1.41 -22.41
CA ILE A 18 -0.15 -1.73 -23.71
C ILE A 18 -0.24 -3.25 -23.88
N ASP A 19 -1.42 -3.72 -24.32
CA ASP A 19 -1.71 -5.12 -24.58
C ASP A 19 -2.18 -5.35 -26.02
N PRO A 20 -1.24 -5.59 -26.95
CA PRO A 20 -1.60 -5.85 -28.34
C PRO A 20 -2.52 -7.06 -28.48
N GLY A 21 -2.23 -8.14 -27.74
CA GLY A 21 -2.93 -9.42 -27.85
C GLY A 21 -4.41 -9.35 -27.49
N HIS A 22 -4.78 -8.47 -26.56
CA HIS A 22 -6.18 -8.27 -26.15
C HIS A 22 -6.99 -7.46 -27.19
N VAL A 23 -6.36 -6.51 -27.88
CA VAL A 23 -7.06 -5.58 -28.78
C VAL A 23 -7.24 -6.14 -30.19
N ILE A 24 -6.24 -6.88 -30.70
CA ILE A 24 -6.22 -7.31 -32.11
C ILE A 24 -6.52 -8.82 -32.24
N GLY A 25 -6.61 -9.55 -31.12
CA GLY A 25 -6.74 -11.01 -31.10
C GLY A 25 -5.40 -11.67 -31.39
N GLY A 26 -4.84 -12.38 -30.40
CA GLY A 26 -3.45 -12.87 -30.45
C GLY A 26 -3.03 -13.66 -31.70
N ASN A 27 -3.97 -14.35 -32.35
CA ASN A 27 -3.70 -15.11 -33.59
C ASN A 27 -3.60 -14.22 -34.84
N LEU A 28 -4.37 -13.13 -34.90
CA LEU A 28 -4.34 -12.18 -36.02
C LEU A 28 -3.03 -11.37 -36.01
N ILE A 29 -2.54 -10.98 -34.83
CA ILE A 29 -1.27 -10.24 -34.73
C ILE A 29 -0.11 -11.10 -35.22
N LYS A 30 -0.03 -12.36 -34.77
CA LYS A 30 1.09 -13.24 -35.12
C LYS A 30 1.14 -13.51 -36.63
N ALA A 31 -0.02 -13.79 -37.25
CA ALA A 31 -0.13 -13.96 -38.69
C ALA A 31 0.20 -12.68 -39.47
N SER A 32 -0.33 -11.53 -39.04
CA SER A 32 0.00 -10.24 -39.67
C SER A 32 1.46 -9.84 -39.49
N PHE A 33 2.12 -10.26 -38.40
CA PHE A 33 3.52 -9.91 -38.14
C PHE A 33 4.49 -10.76 -38.96
N ASP A 34 4.29 -12.07 -39.00
CA ASP A 34 5.10 -12.98 -39.82
C ASP A 34 5.06 -12.59 -41.31
N GLU A 35 3.97 -11.94 -41.75
CA GLU A 35 3.82 -11.34 -43.09
C GLU A 35 4.44 -9.94 -43.23
N LEU A 36 4.49 -9.15 -42.15
CA LEU A 36 5.04 -7.79 -42.14
C LEU A 36 6.57 -7.75 -42.00
N THR A 37 7.18 -8.71 -41.30
CA THR A 37 8.63 -8.75 -41.06
C THR A 37 9.44 -8.73 -42.37
N PRO A 38 9.14 -9.57 -43.39
CA PRO A 38 9.86 -9.55 -44.66
C PRO A 38 9.63 -8.25 -45.43
N PHE A 39 8.45 -7.64 -45.27
CA PHE A 39 8.10 -6.39 -45.94
C PHE A 39 8.85 -5.20 -45.31
N LEU A 40 8.96 -5.17 -43.98
CA LEU A 40 9.75 -4.18 -43.25
C LEU A 40 11.24 -4.30 -43.57
N GLU A 41 11.80 -5.53 -43.57
CA GLU A 41 13.19 -5.79 -43.95
C GLU A 41 13.48 -5.35 -45.39
N LYS A 42 12.56 -5.63 -46.33
CA LYS A 42 12.69 -5.20 -47.72
C LYS A 42 12.62 -3.68 -47.87
N VAL A 43 11.74 -3.00 -47.12
CA VAL A 43 11.64 -1.53 -47.11
C VAL A 43 12.86 -0.86 -46.47
N MET A 44 13.54 -1.53 -45.53
CA MET A 44 14.82 -1.09 -44.94
C MET A 44 15.98 -1.15 -45.93
N SER A 45 15.94 -2.05 -46.92
CA SER A 45 16.96 -2.15 -47.98
C SER A 45 16.85 -1.10 -49.09
N LEU A 46 15.75 -0.35 -49.16
CA LEU A 46 15.53 0.70 -50.16
C LEU A 46 16.21 2.02 -49.75
N GLU A 47 16.95 2.62 -50.69
CA GLU A 47 17.86 3.77 -50.50
C GLU A 47 17.22 5.04 -49.89
N LYS A 48 18.12 5.88 -49.35
CA LYS A 48 17.97 6.85 -48.25
C LYS A 48 17.56 8.28 -48.67
N ASP A 49 16.92 8.48 -49.81
CA ASP A 49 16.79 9.83 -50.38
C ASP A 49 15.62 10.68 -49.86
N ASN A 50 14.81 10.17 -48.92
CA ASN A 50 13.73 10.95 -48.29
C ASN A 50 13.77 10.84 -46.76
N TYR A 51 14.04 11.97 -46.09
CA TYR A 51 14.15 12.08 -44.64
C TYR A 51 12.84 11.74 -43.92
N GLU A 52 11.69 12.20 -44.43
CA GLU A 52 10.37 11.90 -43.85
C GLU A 52 10.03 10.41 -43.95
N LEU A 53 10.39 9.79 -45.09
CA LEU A 53 10.21 8.35 -45.28
C LEU A 53 11.10 7.54 -44.32
N ASN A 54 12.29 8.02 -44.00
CA ASN A 54 13.18 7.37 -43.03
C ASN A 54 12.66 7.47 -41.59
N GLU A 55 12.13 8.61 -41.15
CA GLU A 55 11.53 8.72 -39.81
C GLU A 55 10.32 7.79 -39.66
N LEU A 56 9.47 7.71 -40.69
CA LEU A 56 8.31 6.83 -40.70
C LEU A 56 8.71 5.34 -40.66
N LYS A 57 9.79 4.96 -41.35
CA LYS A 57 10.37 3.61 -41.28
C LYS A 57 10.88 3.27 -39.88
N VAL A 58 11.63 4.18 -39.25
CA VAL A 58 12.17 3.97 -37.90
C VAL A 58 11.04 3.83 -36.88
N ALA A 59 10.01 4.67 -36.97
CA ALA A 59 8.83 4.58 -36.10
C ALA A 59 8.09 3.25 -36.27
N ALA A 60 7.90 2.79 -37.52
CA ALA A 60 7.25 1.50 -37.79
C ALA A 60 8.04 0.32 -37.21
N CYS A 61 9.37 0.32 -37.32
CA CYS A 61 10.23 -0.70 -36.72
C CYS A 61 10.17 -0.65 -35.17
N GLY A 62 10.19 0.54 -34.57
CA GLY A 62 10.05 0.69 -33.13
C GLY A 62 8.71 0.16 -32.59
N ILE A 63 7.61 0.41 -33.32
CA ILE A 63 6.30 -0.15 -32.99
C ILE A 63 6.31 -1.67 -33.16
N ALA A 64 6.98 -2.18 -34.19
CA ALA A 64 7.10 -3.61 -34.44
C ALA A 64 7.79 -4.36 -33.29
N ASP A 65 8.96 -3.86 -32.88
CA ASP A 65 9.71 -4.41 -31.76
C ASP A 65 8.89 -4.33 -30.46
N ALA A 66 8.22 -3.20 -30.24
CA ALA A 66 7.36 -3.03 -29.08
C ALA A 66 6.20 -4.02 -29.05
N VAL A 67 5.54 -4.28 -30.19
CA VAL A 67 4.49 -5.32 -30.30
C VAL A 67 5.06 -6.69 -29.99
N GLN A 68 6.22 -7.03 -30.55
CA GLN A 68 6.85 -8.33 -30.32
C GLN A 68 7.17 -8.55 -28.84
N ILE A 69 7.72 -7.53 -28.18
CA ILE A 69 8.03 -7.57 -26.74
C ILE A 69 6.74 -7.66 -25.91
N LEU A 70 5.76 -6.80 -26.18
CA LEU A 70 4.52 -6.72 -25.40
C LEU A 70 3.55 -7.87 -25.63
N ASN A 71 3.68 -8.60 -26.73
CA ASN A 71 2.93 -9.84 -26.98
C ASN A 71 3.72 -11.10 -26.58
N GLY A 72 4.98 -10.93 -26.18
CA GLY A 72 5.87 -12.01 -25.76
C GLY A 72 5.37 -12.73 -24.51
N ARG A 73 5.83 -13.98 -24.34
CA ARG A 73 5.63 -14.77 -23.12
C ARG A 73 6.97 -15.21 -22.57
N TYR A 74 7.16 -15.06 -21.27
CA TYR A 74 8.48 -15.17 -20.64
C TYR A 74 8.49 -16.22 -19.51
N HIS A 75 9.62 -16.91 -19.38
CA HIS A 75 9.88 -17.82 -18.26
C HIS A 75 10.26 -17.06 -16.99
N LEU A 76 10.97 -15.95 -17.14
CA LEU A 76 11.49 -15.15 -16.04
C LEU A 76 11.37 -13.66 -16.39
N ILE A 77 10.78 -12.90 -15.48
CA ILE A 77 10.71 -11.44 -15.54
C ILE A 77 11.32 -10.90 -14.26
N ILE A 78 12.30 -10.00 -14.37
CA ILE A 78 12.92 -9.35 -13.21
C ILE A 78 12.91 -7.85 -13.44
N THR A 79 12.29 -7.07 -12.54
CA THR A 79 12.26 -5.61 -12.71
C THR A 79 11.97 -4.84 -11.42
N ASN A 80 12.25 -3.54 -11.44
CA ASN A 80 11.74 -2.57 -10.47
C ASN A 80 10.63 -1.75 -11.15
N VAL A 81 9.39 -1.97 -10.72
CA VAL A 81 8.21 -1.35 -11.37
C VAL A 81 8.09 0.14 -11.01
N PRO A 82 7.43 0.97 -11.83
CA PRO A 82 7.25 2.39 -11.53
C PRO A 82 6.29 2.60 -10.34
N TYR A 83 6.64 3.51 -9.42
CA TYR A 83 5.84 3.81 -8.23
C TYR A 83 5.03 5.08 -8.46
N LEU A 84 3.72 4.94 -8.55
CA LEU A 84 2.82 6.08 -8.74
C LEU A 84 1.46 5.79 -8.10
N ALA A 85 1.29 6.31 -6.88
CA ALA A 85 0.05 6.22 -6.15
C ALA A 85 -1.10 6.85 -6.93
N ARG A 86 -2.29 6.25 -6.84
CA ARG A 86 -3.48 6.64 -7.62
C ARG A 86 -3.76 8.14 -7.61
N GLY A 87 -3.60 8.83 -6.48
CA GLY A 87 -3.85 10.28 -6.40
C GLY A 87 -3.04 11.11 -7.40
N LYS A 88 -1.80 10.67 -7.71
CA LYS A 88 -0.84 11.37 -8.57
C LYS A 88 -0.94 10.99 -10.05
N GLN A 89 -1.76 10.01 -10.41
CA GLN A 89 -1.94 9.59 -11.80
C GLN A 89 -2.78 10.63 -12.59
N SER A 90 -2.55 10.73 -13.90
CA SER A 90 -3.41 11.51 -14.81
C SER A 90 -4.82 10.92 -14.86
N SER A 91 -5.82 11.70 -15.29
CA SER A 91 -7.20 11.22 -15.47
C SER A 91 -7.26 10.00 -16.38
N PHE A 92 -6.60 10.08 -17.53
CA PHE A 92 -6.48 9.00 -18.50
C PHE A 92 -5.94 7.69 -17.87
N LEU A 93 -4.79 7.75 -17.18
CA LEU A 93 -4.20 6.55 -16.57
C LEU A 93 -5.09 5.98 -15.46
N LYS A 94 -5.77 6.84 -14.67
CA LYS A 94 -6.72 6.41 -13.64
C LYS A 94 -7.91 5.66 -14.22
N GLU A 95 -8.45 6.14 -15.32
CA GLU A 95 -9.57 5.53 -16.04
C GLU A 95 -9.16 4.18 -16.61
N TYR A 96 -8.05 4.14 -17.35
CA TYR A 96 -7.47 2.91 -17.90
C TYR A 96 -7.23 1.84 -16.81
N CYS A 97 -6.59 2.21 -15.69
CA CYS A 97 -6.38 1.29 -14.58
C CYS A 97 -7.70 0.84 -13.93
N THR A 98 -8.72 1.70 -13.90
CA THR A 98 -10.03 1.37 -13.34
C THR A 98 -10.77 0.35 -14.18
N GLU A 99 -10.64 0.45 -15.51
CA GLU A 99 -11.26 -0.45 -16.46
C GLU A 99 -10.59 -1.83 -16.47
N HIS A 100 -9.27 -1.86 -16.65
CA HIS A 100 -8.52 -3.10 -16.91
C HIS A 100 -7.95 -3.77 -15.64
N TYR A 101 -7.71 -3.01 -14.57
CA TYR A 101 -6.99 -3.49 -13.37
C TYR A 101 -7.75 -3.19 -12.08
N LYS A 102 -9.05 -3.53 -12.05
CA LYS A 102 -10.01 -3.16 -10.98
C LYS A 102 -9.51 -3.35 -9.55
N GLU A 103 -8.76 -4.44 -9.29
CA GLU A 103 -8.24 -4.78 -7.97
C GLU A 103 -6.86 -4.16 -7.67
N ALA A 104 -6.07 -3.85 -8.70
CA ALA A 104 -4.70 -3.36 -8.59
C ALA A 104 -4.55 -1.84 -8.82
N LYS A 105 -5.61 -1.16 -9.30
CA LYS A 105 -5.63 0.26 -9.72
C LYS A 105 -5.18 1.33 -8.70
N ASN A 106 -4.94 0.97 -7.44
CA ASN A 106 -4.64 1.95 -6.40
C ASN A 106 -3.15 2.35 -6.35
N ASP A 107 -2.28 1.59 -7.00
CA ASP A 107 -0.89 1.96 -7.26
C ASP A 107 -0.46 1.40 -8.62
N LEU A 108 0.31 2.18 -9.38
CA LEU A 108 0.86 1.73 -10.66
C LEU A 108 1.77 0.51 -10.48
N ALA A 109 2.49 0.41 -9.36
CA ALA A 109 3.33 -0.75 -9.07
C ALA A 109 2.53 -2.06 -8.99
N THR A 110 1.34 -2.02 -8.38
CA THR A 110 0.46 -3.20 -8.32
C THR A 110 -0.21 -3.50 -9.65
N VAL A 111 -0.46 -2.49 -10.48
CA VAL A 111 -0.94 -2.68 -11.87
C VAL A 111 0.12 -3.41 -12.69
N PHE A 112 1.39 -3.01 -12.58
CA PHE A 112 2.49 -3.71 -13.23
C PHE A 112 2.69 -5.14 -12.70
N LEU A 113 2.58 -5.38 -11.39
CA LEU A 113 2.59 -6.75 -10.86
C LEU A 113 1.55 -7.63 -11.57
N ASP A 114 0.31 -7.14 -11.70
CA ASP A 114 -0.75 -7.89 -12.38
C ASP A 114 -0.43 -8.06 -13.88
N ARG A 115 0.01 -7.00 -14.57
CA ARG A 115 0.39 -7.04 -15.99
C ARG A 115 1.52 -8.03 -16.26
N LEU A 116 2.60 -7.97 -15.49
CA LEU A 116 3.77 -8.82 -15.68
C LEU A 116 3.44 -10.30 -15.45
N LEU A 117 2.55 -10.61 -14.51
CA LEU A 117 2.06 -11.99 -14.33
C LEU A 117 1.27 -12.51 -15.53
N HIS A 118 0.68 -11.63 -16.37
CA HIS A 118 0.08 -12.05 -17.64
C HIS A 118 1.14 -12.37 -18.69
N PHE A 119 2.31 -11.74 -18.64
CA PHE A 119 3.42 -12.05 -19.54
C PHE A 119 4.10 -13.39 -19.25
N ASN A 120 3.87 -13.98 -18.08
CA ASN A 120 4.48 -15.26 -17.77
C ASN A 120 3.89 -16.38 -18.65
N LEU A 121 4.78 -17.27 -19.11
CA LEU A 121 4.38 -18.61 -19.56
C LEU A 121 3.73 -19.38 -18.39
N PRO A 122 3.00 -20.48 -18.66
CA PRO A 122 2.66 -21.43 -17.60
C PRO A 122 3.91 -21.78 -16.82
N SER A 123 3.87 -21.62 -15.49
CA SER A 123 5.02 -21.82 -14.59
C SER A 123 6.12 -20.75 -14.62
N GLY A 124 5.98 -19.68 -15.40
CA GLY A 124 6.93 -18.57 -15.40
C GLY A 124 6.97 -17.85 -14.05
N THR A 125 8.10 -17.24 -13.72
CA THR A 125 8.37 -16.52 -12.46
C THR A 125 8.59 -15.03 -12.70
N THR A 126 8.04 -14.21 -11.82
CA THR A 126 8.25 -12.76 -11.81
C THR A 126 8.91 -12.36 -10.49
N ALA A 127 10.05 -11.69 -10.56
CA ALA A 127 10.78 -11.11 -9.43
C ALA A 127 10.73 -9.58 -9.50
N LEU A 128 10.25 -8.93 -8.43
CA LEU A 128 9.89 -7.51 -8.45
C LEU A 128 10.38 -6.78 -7.21
N VAL A 129 10.78 -5.53 -7.39
CA VAL A 129 10.85 -4.54 -6.31
C VAL A 129 9.59 -3.68 -6.39
N LEU A 130 8.81 -3.62 -5.31
CA LEU A 130 7.56 -2.85 -5.24
C LEU A 130 7.33 -2.29 -3.83
N PRO A 131 6.44 -1.30 -3.66
CA PRO A 131 6.08 -0.82 -2.32
C PRO A 131 5.51 -1.97 -1.47
N GLN A 132 5.78 -2.00 -0.16
CA GLN A 132 5.29 -3.10 0.69
C GLN A 132 3.85 -2.93 1.18
N ASN A 133 3.26 -1.75 0.99
CA ASN A 133 1.95 -1.38 1.53
C ASN A 133 0.81 -2.30 1.06
N TRP A 134 0.85 -2.80 -0.17
CA TRP A 134 -0.19 -3.69 -0.71
C TRP A 134 -0.21 -5.04 -0.01
N LEU A 135 0.80 -5.42 0.78
CA LEU A 135 0.82 -6.65 1.58
C LEU A 135 -0.14 -6.59 2.77
N PHE A 136 -0.52 -5.39 3.25
CA PHE A 136 -1.33 -5.26 4.45
C PHE A 136 -2.50 -4.27 4.38
N LEU A 137 -2.49 -3.29 3.47
CA LEU A 137 -3.57 -2.31 3.38
C LEU A 137 -4.88 -2.90 2.86
N THR A 138 -6.00 -2.61 3.54
CA THR A 138 -7.34 -3.10 3.21
C THR A 138 -7.75 -2.80 1.76
N THR A 139 -7.30 -1.67 1.19
CA THR A 139 -7.55 -1.30 -0.20
C THR A 139 -7.10 -2.37 -1.22
N TYR A 140 -6.09 -3.19 -0.86
CA TYR A 140 -5.55 -4.26 -1.71
C TYR A 140 -6.02 -5.66 -1.30
N LYS A 141 -6.98 -5.78 -0.37
CA LYS A 141 -7.51 -7.07 0.11
C LYS A 141 -7.95 -7.99 -1.03
N LYS A 142 -8.68 -7.46 -2.01
CA LYS A 142 -9.16 -8.23 -3.16
C LYS A 142 -8.01 -8.77 -4.01
N LEU A 143 -7.05 -7.89 -4.37
CA LEU A 143 -5.85 -8.27 -5.10
C LEU A 143 -5.06 -9.36 -4.37
N ARG A 144 -4.77 -9.16 -3.07
CA ARG A 144 -4.06 -10.15 -2.25
C ARG A 144 -4.79 -11.48 -2.20
N THR A 145 -6.09 -11.47 -1.95
CA THR A 145 -6.91 -12.69 -1.89
C THR A 145 -6.87 -13.44 -3.21
N ARG A 146 -6.98 -12.74 -4.34
CA ARG A 146 -6.85 -13.36 -5.67
C ARG A 146 -5.46 -13.96 -5.85
N MET A 147 -4.40 -13.19 -5.62
CA MET A 147 -3.02 -13.64 -5.82
C MET A 147 -2.65 -14.83 -4.92
N LEU A 148 -3.07 -14.82 -3.65
CA LEU A 148 -2.88 -15.95 -2.73
C LEU A 148 -3.66 -17.20 -3.16
N LYS A 149 -4.75 -17.04 -3.94
CA LYS A 149 -5.59 -18.13 -4.45
C LYS A 149 -5.15 -18.67 -5.81
N THR A 150 -4.58 -17.84 -6.67
CA THR A 150 -4.37 -18.17 -8.09
C THR A 150 -2.91 -18.21 -8.50
N ARG A 151 -1.99 -17.82 -7.62
CA ARG A 151 -0.55 -17.78 -7.87
C ARG A 151 0.22 -18.47 -6.76
N ARG A 152 1.39 -18.95 -7.11
CA ARG A 152 2.35 -19.52 -6.16
C ARG A 152 3.33 -18.43 -5.73
N TRP A 153 3.34 -18.09 -4.45
CA TRP A 153 4.30 -17.13 -3.90
C TRP A 153 5.57 -17.90 -3.55
N ASP A 154 6.73 -17.42 -3.96
CA ASP A 154 7.99 -18.12 -3.70
C ASP A 154 8.76 -17.44 -2.57
N ILE A 155 8.97 -16.12 -2.70
CA ILE A 155 9.69 -15.33 -1.70
C ILE A 155 9.00 -13.98 -1.49
N VAL A 156 8.86 -13.58 -0.22
CA VAL A 156 8.52 -12.22 0.19
C VAL A 156 9.60 -11.72 1.14
N ALA A 157 10.35 -10.70 0.75
CA ALA A 157 11.30 -10.03 1.63
C ALA A 157 10.83 -8.59 1.87
N GLN A 158 10.43 -8.27 3.09
CA GLN A 158 10.08 -6.90 3.48
C GLN A 158 11.36 -6.12 3.80
N LEU A 159 11.64 -5.07 3.03
CA LEU A 159 12.80 -4.22 3.26
C LEU A 159 12.44 -3.04 4.16
N GLY A 160 11.19 -2.56 4.16
CA GLY A 160 10.83 -1.35 4.88
C GLY A 160 11.48 -0.10 4.27
N GLU A 161 11.69 0.93 5.09
CA GLU A 161 12.37 2.15 4.67
C GLU A 161 13.87 1.90 4.43
N GLY A 162 14.49 2.70 3.57
CA GLY A 162 15.92 2.59 3.27
C GLY A 162 16.28 1.37 2.41
N GLY A 163 15.34 0.89 1.59
CA GLY A 163 15.61 -0.18 0.61
C GLY A 163 16.39 0.29 -0.62
N PHE A 164 16.54 1.60 -0.82
CA PHE A 164 17.33 2.22 -1.89
C PHE A 164 18.43 3.11 -1.31
N GLU A 165 19.57 3.19 -1.98
CA GLU A 165 20.67 4.09 -1.61
C GLU A 165 20.38 5.56 -1.93
N ASN A 166 19.55 5.81 -2.96
CA ASN A 166 19.24 7.17 -3.41
C ASN A 166 18.35 7.91 -2.41
N SER A 167 18.79 9.09 -1.97
CA SER A 167 18.04 9.98 -1.06
C SER A 167 16.71 10.47 -1.64
N GLN A 168 16.56 10.54 -2.96
CA GLN A 168 15.28 10.86 -3.62
C GLN A 168 14.20 9.78 -3.37
N ALA A 169 14.61 8.57 -3.00
CA ALA A 169 13.72 7.48 -2.61
C ALA A 169 13.45 7.43 -1.09
N ALA A 170 13.87 8.45 -0.33
CA ALA A 170 13.57 8.55 1.10
C ALA A 170 12.06 8.49 1.35
N GLY A 171 11.65 7.73 2.37
CA GLY A 171 10.24 7.44 2.66
C GLY A 171 9.58 6.38 1.76
N ALA A 172 10.31 5.77 0.81
CA ALA A 172 9.84 4.58 0.12
C ALA A 172 10.01 3.35 1.02
N PHE A 173 8.91 2.64 1.26
CA PHE A 173 8.90 1.38 1.99
C PHE A 173 8.72 0.24 0.97
N THR A 174 9.75 -0.56 0.77
CA THR A 174 9.77 -1.56 -0.31
C THR A 174 9.77 -3.00 0.18
N ALA A 175 9.35 -3.90 -0.71
CA ALA A 175 9.49 -5.32 -0.58
C ALA A 175 10.06 -5.90 -1.88
N LEU A 176 10.74 -7.04 -1.75
CA LEU A 176 11.07 -7.93 -2.86
C LEU A 176 10.02 -9.04 -2.90
N LEU A 177 9.45 -9.28 -4.06
CA LEU A 177 8.50 -10.36 -4.29
C LEU A 177 9.00 -11.25 -5.41
N ILE A 178 9.03 -12.56 -5.17
CA ILE A 178 9.17 -13.58 -6.21
C ILE A 178 7.88 -14.39 -6.23
N ILE A 179 7.20 -14.40 -7.38
CA ILE A 179 5.88 -14.99 -7.55
C ILE A 179 5.80 -15.70 -8.90
N SER A 180 5.25 -16.91 -8.89
CA SER A 180 5.12 -17.77 -10.06
C SER A 180 3.68 -17.86 -10.56
N ALA A 181 3.51 -17.96 -11.87
CA ALA A 181 2.22 -18.14 -12.54
C ALA A 181 1.62 -19.56 -12.39
N PHE A 182 2.24 -20.39 -11.55
CA PHE A 182 1.79 -21.75 -11.25
C PHE A 182 0.42 -21.76 -10.56
N ALA A 183 -0.42 -22.75 -10.89
CA ALA A 183 -1.62 -23.05 -10.12
C ALA A 183 -1.22 -23.50 -8.70
N MET A 184 -1.94 -23.02 -7.69
CA MET A 184 -1.56 -23.21 -6.29
C MET A 184 -1.76 -24.67 -5.83
N PRO A 185 -0.71 -25.34 -5.32
CA PRO A 185 -0.86 -26.57 -4.55
C PRO A 185 -1.54 -26.30 -3.19
N GLU A 186 -2.35 -27.26 -2.71
CA GLU A 186 -3.16 -27.12 -1.49
C GLU A 186 -2.34 -26.82 -0.22
N LYS A 187 -1.05 -27.21 -0.19
CA LYS A 187 -0.13 -27.02 0.95
C LYS A 187 1.16 -26.29 0.56
N HIS A 188 1.05 -25.22 -0.23
CA HIS A 188 2.21 -24.47 -0.67
C HIS A 188 2.84 -23.63 0.45
N ILE A 189 4.17 -23.69 0.56
CA ILE A 189 4.97 -22.93 1.51
C ILE A 189 5.79 -21.90 0.74
N PHE A 190 5.72 -20.64 1.15
CA PHE A 190 6.59 -19.59 0.65
C PHE A 190 7.60 -19.17 1.72
N THR A 191 8.67 -18.54 1.26
CA THR A 191 9.72 -18.02 2.14
C THR A 191 9.48 -16.56 2.47
N GLY A 192 9.53 -16.22 3.75
CA GLY A 192 9.47 -14.85 4.24
C GLY A 192 10.81 -14.40 4.84
N LEU A 193 11.17 -13.14 4.62
CA LEU A 193 12.28 -12.48 5.29
C LEU A 193 11.88 -11.05 5.70
N ASP A 194 12.19 -10.68 6.94
CA ASP A 194 11.92 -9.34 7.47
C ASP A 194 13.24 -8.60 7.71
N ALA A 195 13.51 -7.59 6.89
CA ALA A 195 14.67 -6.70 6.98
C ALA A 195 14.27 -5.28 7.40
N THR A 196 13.06 -5.11 7.94
CA THR A 196 12.51 -3.79 8.31
C THR A 196 13.22 -3.18 9.53
N THR A 197 13.86 -4.00 10.37
CA THR A 197 14.64 -3.54 11.53
C THR A 197 16.02 -3.00 11.14
N CYS A 198 16.55 -3.40 9.98
CA CYS A 198 17.82 -2.90 9.45
C CYS A 198 17.68 -1.45 8.97
N ARG A 199 18.68 -0.62 9.23
CA ARG A 199 18.67 0.81 8.90
C ARG A 199 19.51 1.15 7.68
N THR A 200 20.51 0.33 7.37
CA THR A 200 21.42 0.58 6.24
C THR A 200 21.21 -0.44 5.12
N VAL A 201 21.55 -0.05 3.89
CA VAL A 201 21.49 -0.95 2.73
C VAL A 201 22.46 -2.12 2.92
N GLN A 202 23.61 -1.89 3.55
CA GLN A 202 24.60 -2.90 3.86
C GLN A 202 24.04 -3.95 4.83
N GLU A 203 23.41 -3.54 5.93
CA GLU A 203 22.73 -4.44 6.87
C GLU A 203 21.66 -5.28 6.17
N LYS A 204 20.81 -4.65 5.35
CA LYS A 204 19.77 -5.35 4.58
C LYS A 204 20.39 -6.37 3.62
N THR A 205 21.46 -6.01 2.93
CA THR A 205 22.15 -6.88 1.97
C THR A 205 22.81 -8.08 2.64
N CYS A 206 23.40 -7.90 3.82
CA CYS A 206 23.91 -9.04 4.61
C CYS A 206 22.76 -9.93 5.08
N LEU A 207 21.70 -9.34 5.64
CA LEU A 207 20.55 -10.12 6.11
C LEU A 207 19.90 -10.93 4.98
N LEU A 208 19.73 -10.34 3.79
CA LEU A 208 19.16 -11.04 2.62
C LEU A 208 19.99 -12.24 2.16
N ARG A 209 21.30 -12.25 2.44
CA ARG A 209 22.21 -13.35 2.06
C ARG A 209 22.32 -14.42 3.13
N ASP A 210 22.38 -14.02 4.39
CA ASP A 210 22.82 -14.89 5.48
C ASP A 210 21.70 -15.26 6.46
N ALA A 211 20.52 -14.63 6.37
CA ALA A 211 19.45 -14.86 7.33
C ALA A 211 18.84 -16.25 7.21
N LYS A 212 18.41 -16.76 8.37
CA LYS A 212 17.48 -17.89 8.42
C LYS A 212 16.13 -17.45 7.82
N LEU A 213 15.70 -18.21 6.83
CA LEU A 213 14.46 -17.98 6.11
C LEU A 213 13.25 -18.47 6.93
N ASN A 214 12.21 -17.65 7.02
CA ASN A 214 10.95 -18.07 7.62
C ASN A 214 10.14 -18.85 6.59
N THR A 215 9.63 -20.01 6.98
CA THR A 215 8.75 -20.82 6.13
C THR A 215 7.30 -20.61 6.53
N ILE A 216 6.46 -20.19 5.58
CA ILE A 216 5.08 -19.77 5.86
C ILE A 216 4.13 -20.54 4.95
N LEU A 217 3.08 -21.12 5.53
CA LEU A 217 2.03 -21.78 4.76
C LEU A 217 1.17 -20.71 4.07
N GLN A 218 1.18 -20.68 2.74
CA GLN A 218 0.49 -19.65 1.94
C GLN A 218 -1.01 -19.61 2.25
N GLY A 219 -1.64 -20.79 2.39
CA GLY A 219 -3.07 -20.92 2.68
C GLY A 219 -3.49 -20.27 3.99
N GLU A 220 -2.64 -20.25 5.01
CA GLU A 220 -2.94 -19.63 6.32
C GLU A 220 -3.04 -18.10 6.22
N GLN A 221 -2.37 -17.48 5.24
CA GLN A 221 -2.46 -16.04 5.04
C GLN A 221 -3.89 -15.58 4.66
N LEU A 222 -4.71 -16.48 4.10
CA LEU A 222 -6.11 -16.19 3.80
C LEU A 222 -6.98 -16.09 5.07
N ARG A 223 -6.53 -16.65 6.20
CA ARG A 223 -7.22 -16.58 7.50
C ARG A 223 -6.89 -15.31 8.28
N ASN A 224 -5.79 -14.64 7.93
CA ASN A 224 -5.45 -13.36 8.54
C ASN A 224 -6.55 -12.31 8.25
N PRO A 225 -6.83 -11.39 9.18
CA PRO A 225 -7.71 -10.25 8.92
C PRO A 225 -7.29 -9.53 7.63
N ASP A 226 -8.26 -9.25 6.75
CA ASP A 226 -8.03 -8.68 5.42
C ASP A 226 -7.04 -9.42 4.51
N ALA A 227 -6.78 -10.71 4.76
CA ALA A 227 -5.76 -11.51 4.08
C ALA A 227 -4.40 -10.78 4.04
N ARG A 228 -4.00 -10.16 5.15
CA ARG A 228 -2.70 -9.49 5.30
C ARG A 228 -1.60 -10.55 5.25
N VAL A 229 -0.53 -10.27 4.49
CA VAL A 229 0.63 -11.15 4.39
C VAL A 229 1.60 -10.82 5.52
N VAL A 230 1.81 -11.77 6.43
CA VAL A 230 2.65 -11.61 7.61
C VAL A 230 3.79 -12.61 7.54
N ILE A 231 5.02 -12.11 7.65
CA ILE A 231 6.26 -12.90 7.55
C ILE A 231 6.66 -13.53 8.89
N ALA A 232 6.17 -12.99 10.00
CA ALA A 232 6.40 -13.49 11.34
C ALA A 232 5.32 -14.51 11.76
N GLN A 233 5.67 -15.44 12.66
CA GLN A 233 4.66 -16.25 13.34
C GLN A 233 3.76 -15.34 14.18
N ILE A 234 2.47 -15.37 13.89
CA ILE A 234 1.43 -14.73 14.70
C ILE A 234 1.14 -15.69 15.86
N GLY A 235 1.23 -15.20 17.10
CA GLY A 235 0.90 -16.01 18.28
C GLY A 235 -0.60 -16.35 18.30
N HIS A 236 -0.93 -17.53 18.83
CA HIS A 236 -2.31 -17.92 19.13
C HIS A 236 -2.74 -17.27 20.45
N GLY A 237 -3.35 -16.09 20.38
CA GLY A 237 -3.96 -15.40 21.51
C GLY A 237 -5.22 -14.66 21.08
N ASP A 238 -6.01 -14.23 22.05
CA ASP A 238 -7.21 -13.45 21.78
C ASP A 238 -6.85 -12.05 21.26
N LEU A 239 -7.60 -11.60 20.26
CA LEU A 239 -7.41 -10.28 19.68
C LEU A 239 -7.92 -9.20 20.63
N LEU A 240 -7.24 -8.04 20.68
CA LEU A 240 -7.68 -6.92 21.52
C LEU A 240 -9.10 -6.45 21.21
N GLU A 241 -9.56 -6.62 19.96
CA GLU A 241 -10.92 -6.29 19.53
C GLU A 241 -12.01 -7.05 20.30
N GLN A 242 -11.69 -8.18 20.92
CA GLN A 242 -12.63 -8.92 21.77
C GLN A 242 -12.88 -8.19 23.11
N PHE A 243 -11.93 -7.35 23.55
CA PHE A 243 -11.96 -6.68 24.84
C PHE A 243 -12.21 -5.18 24.75
N ALA A 244 -11.90 -4.56 23.60
CA ALA A 244 -11.98 -3.12 23.42
C ALA A 244 -12.23 -2.70 21.97
N TYR A 245 -12.79 -1.51 21.80
CA TYR A 245 -12.98 -0.89 20.49
C TYR A 245 -12.10 0.36 20.34
N CYS A 246 -11.50 0.54 19.17
CA CYS A 246 -10.67 1.71 18.89
C CYS A 246 -11.39 2.75 18.01
N TYR A 247 -11.57 3.95 18.56
CA TYR A 247 -12.28 5.06 17.95
C TYR A 247 -11.34 6.09 17.32
N LYS A 248 -11.78 6.68 16.21
CA LYS A 248 -11.10 7.79 15.52
C LYS A 248 -11.61 9.13 16.03
N GLY A 249 -10.70 10.07 16.27
CA GLY A 249 -11.01 11.41 16.74
C GLY A 249 -11.62 12.34 15.70
N ILE A 250 -11.79 13.59 16.12
CA ILE A 250 -12.38 14.69 15.37
C ILE A 250 -11.44 15.11 14.23
N THR A 251 -12.02 15.36 13.06
CA THR A 251 -11.33 16.04 11.95
C THR A 251 -11.87 17.46 11.86
N THR A 252 -11.00 18.45 12.01
CA THR A 252 -11.33 19.89 11.95
C THR A 252 -11.32 20.44 10.53
N GLY A 253 -10.48 19.89 9.64
CA GLY A 253 -10.25 20.46 8.30
C GLY A 253 -9.39 21.73 8.31
N ASP A 254 -9.40 22.50 9.41
CA ASP A 254 -8.63 23.71 9.63
C ASP A 254 -8.25 23.83 11.14
N ASP A 255 -7.17 23.16 11.55
CA ASP A 255 -6.69 23.23 12.93
C ASP A 255 -6.37 24.66 13.40
N PRO A 256 -5.68 25.51 12.61
CA PRO A 256 -5.44 26.91 12.97
C PRO A 256 -6.71 27.74 13.20
N HIS A 257 -7.85 27.38 12.61
CA HIS A 257 -9.11 28.06 12.91
C HIS A 257 -9.77 27.55 14.21
N PHE A 258 -9.76 26.25 14.46
CA PHE A 258 -10.58 25.62 15.51
C PHE A 258 -9.84 25.20 16.78
N ARG A 259 -8.52 25.03 16.75
CA ARG A 259 -7.71 24.58 17.89
C ARG A 259 -6.88 25.70 18.48
N ARG A 260 -6.87 25.78 19.80
CA ARG A 260 -6.04 26.68 20.59
C ARG A 260 -5.47 25.90 21.77
N VAL A 261 -4.60 26.52 22.53
CA VAL A 261 -4.13 25.96 23.82
C VAL A 261 -4.82 26.69 24.97
N PHE A 262 -5.12 25.98 26.05
CA PHE A 262 -6.01 26.53 27.09
C PHE A 262 -5.48 27.82 27.73
N TRP A 263 -4.15 28.03 27.76
CA TRP A 263 -3.52 29.22 28.35
C TRP A 263 -3.57 30.45 27.44
N GLU A 264 -4.00 30.33 26.18
CA GLU A 264 -4.30 31.49 25.34
C GLU A 264 -5.55 32.23 25.81
N PHE A 265 -6.33 31.65 26.73
CA PHE A 265 -7.54 32.22 27.29
C PHE A 265 -7.43 32.34 28.82
N GLY A 266 -7.92 33.45 29.38
CA GLY A 266 -8.05 33.59 30.84
C GLY A 266 -9.13 32.67 31.44
N GLN A 267 -10.19 32.38 30.67
CA GLN A 267 -11.18 31.34 30.91
C GLN A 267 -11.71 30.83 29.55
N PRO A 268 -12.00 29.53 29.37
CA PRO A 268 -12.57 29.04 28.12
C PRO A 268 -13.93 29.71 27.85
N ASN A 269 -14.03 30.45 26.75
CA ASN A 269 -15.27 31.07 26.32
C ASN A 269 -16.36 30.02 26.02
N LYS A 270 -17.62 30.45 26.02
CA LYS A 270 -18.76 29.60 25.64
C LYS A 270 -18.51 28.94 24.27
N GLY A 271 -18.64 27.62 24.21
CA GLY A 271 -18.48 26.80 23.01
C GLY A 271 -17.10 26.17 22.79
N TRP A 272 -16.12 26.46 23.65
CA TRP A 272 -14.85 25.74 23.70
C TRP A 272 -14.93 24.51 24.59
N ARG A 273 -14.24 23.44 24.21
CA ARG A 273 -14.09 22.20 24.99
C ARG A 273 -12.61 21.86 25.11
N PHE A 274 -12.20 21.26 26.22
CA PHE A 274 -10.87 20.63 26.29
C PHE A 274 -10.74 19.54 25.21
N LEU A 275 -9.54 19.37 24.71
CA LEU A 275 -9.22 18.45 23.62
C LEU A 275 -7.93 17.72 23.95
N GLN A 276 -7.97 16.39 23.93
CA GLN A 276 -6.80 15.55 24.06
C GLN A 276 -6.11 15.30 22.70
N SER A 277 -4.78 15.32 22.72
CA SER A 277 -3.87 15.21 21.58
C SER A 277 -2.86 14.07 21.78
N THR A 278 -1.97 13.92 20.81
CA THR A 278 -0.90 12.93 20.83
C THR A 278 0.14 13.23 21.91
N VAL A 279 0.76 12.17 22.43
CA VAL A 279 1.96 12.25 23.28
C VAL A 279 3.21 11.78 22.52
N ASN A 280 4.39 12.19 22.97
CA ASN A 280 5.67 11.76 22.37
C ASN A 280 6.29 10.53 23.07
N LYS A 281 5.81 10.20 24.26
CA LYS A 281 6.27 9.11 25.12
C LYS A 281 5.10 8.56 25.92
N CYS A 282 5.12 7.27 26.25
CA CYS A 282 4.11 6.66 27.09
C CYS A 282 4.11 7.38 28.46
N THR A 283 2.96 7.91 28.86
CA THR A 283 2.79 8.70 30.09
C THR A 283 1.39 8.49 30.62
N TYR A 284 1.19 8.57 31.92
CA TYR A 284 -0.16 8.47 32.50
C TYR A 284 -1.09 9.55 31.94
N TYR A 285 -0.63 10.79 31.91
CA TYR A 285 -1.40 11.94 31.44
C TYR A 285 -0.55 12.80 30.50
N GLY A 286 -1.13 13.24 29.38
CA GLY A 286 -0.45 14.04 28.37
C GLY A 286 -1.34 14.33 27.17
N GLY A 287 -0.94 15.33 26.38
CA GLY A 287 -1.71 15.83 25.24
C GLY A 287 -2.95 16.64 25.64
N CYS A 288 -3.04 17.11 26.89
CA CYS A 288 -4.21 17.77 27.46
C CYS A 288 -4.12 19.32 27.39
N GLU A 289 -3.18 19.86 26.62
CA GLU A 289 -3.00 21.30 26.44
C GLU A 289 -4.06 21.95 25.53
N GLY A 290 -4.73 21.15 24.70
CA GLY A 290 -5.60 21.63 23.65
C GLY A 290 -7.00 22.02 24.13
N ILE A 291 -7.56 23.01 23.45
CA ILE A 291 -8.99 23.31 23.43
C ILE A 291 -9.47 23.39 21.99
N ILE A 292 -10.75 23.06 21.76
CA ILE A 292 -11.38 23.05 20.45
C ILE A 292 -12.68 23.85 20.47
N TRP A 293 -12.90 24.69 19.45
CA TRP A 293 -14.11 25.49 19.31
C TRP A 293 -15.26 24.66 18.70
N LEU A 294 -15.78 23.73 19.50
CA LEU A 294 -16.74 22.73 19.03
C LEU A 294 -18.05 23.35 18.50
N ASP A 295 -18.51 24.46 19.08
CA ASP A 295 -19.75 25.11 18.64
C ASP A 295 -19.61 25.73 17.24
N ALA A 296 -18.48 26.39 16.95
CA ALA A 296 -18.20 26.98 15.63
C ALA A 296 -18.02 25.92 14.55
N MET A 297 -17.61 24.70 14.93
CA MET A 297 -17.53 23.55 14.03
C MET A 297 -18.90 23.03 13.61
N LEU A 298 -19.92 23.21 14.45
CA LEU A 298 -21.25 22.60 14.27
C LEU A 298 -22.31 23.57 13.73
N ASN A 299 -22.10 24.89 13.86
CA ASN A 299 -23.13 25.90 13.60
C ASN A 299 -22.60 27.09 12.77
N PRO A 300 -22.76 27.08 11.43
CA PRO A 300 -23.17 25.94 10.61
C PRO A 300 -22.05 24.89 10.48
N LEU A 301 -22.41 23.63 10.24
CA LEU A 301 -21.45 22.57 9.99
C LEU A 301 -20.57 22.92 8.77
N GLN A 302 -19.27 23.06 8.99
CA GLN A 302 -18.34 23.42 7.92
C GLN A 302 -17.92 22.19 7.08
N ALA A 303 -17.65 22.40 5.80
CA ALA A 303 -17.18 21.35 4.92
C ALA A 303 -15.81 20.82 5.39
N GLY A 304 -15.64 19.48 5.42
CA GLY A 304 -14.41 18.84 5.88
C GLY A 304 -14.32 18.63 7.40
N VAL A 305 -15.25 19.20 8.18
CA VAL A 305 -15.39 18.94 9.61
C VAL A 305 -16.12 17.61 9.84
N TYR A 306 -15.54 16.74 10.66
CA TYR A 306 -16.17 15.51 11.13
C TYR A 306 -16.02 15.37 12.63
N VAL A 307 -17.10 15.62 13.37
CA VAL A 307 -17.17 15.32 14.80
C VAL A 307 -17.51 13.84 14.97
N ARG A 308 -16.63 13.09 15.64
CA ARG A 308 -16.71 11.63 15.80
C ARG A 308 -16.51 11.23 17.26
N ALA A 309 -16.76 9.96 17.55
CA ALA A 309 -16.46 9.34 18.84
C ALA A 309 -17.12 10.04 20.05
N ARG A 310 -18.30 10.65 19.86
CA ARG A 310 -19.02 11.32 20.97
C ARG A 310 -19.35 10.36 22.11
N GLN A 311 -19.56 9.08 21.80
CA GLN A 311 -19.80 8.02 22.76
C GLN A 311 -18.61 7.70 23.67
N THR A 312 -17.40 8.18 23.35
CA THR A 312 -16.23 8.02 24.24
C THR A 312 -16.10 9.20 25.20
N TRP A 313 -16.91 10.25 25.05
CA TRP A 313 -16.78 11.45 25.87
C TRP A 313 -17.34 11.18 27.26
N GLY A 314 -16.54 11.47 28.29
CA GLY A 314 -16.80 11.09 29.69
C GLY A 314 -16.29 9.70 30.08
N GLU A 315 -15.86 8.88 29.11
CA GLU A 315 -15.40 7.52 29.36
C GLU A 315 -13.87 7.45 29.51
N ARG A 316 -13.40 6.54 30.37
CA ARG A 316 -11.96 6.30 30.55
C ARG A 316 -11.46 5.24 29.57
N GLY A 317 -10.39 5.57 28.85
CA GLY A 317 -9.79 4.68 27.86
C GLY A 317 -8.30 4.92 27.71
N ILE A 318 -7.70 4.37 26.65
CA ILE A 318 -6.30 4.59 26.30
C ILE A 318 -6.23 5.43 25.03
N ALA A 319 -5.67 6.64 25.15
CA ALA A 319 -5.31 7.48 24.01
C ALA A 319 -4.00 6.97 23.41
N VAL A 320 -4.01 6.68 22.10
CA VAL A 320 -2.87 6.14 21.35
C VAL A 320 -2.51 7.13 20.25
N ALA A 321 -1.29 7.64 20.26
CA ALA A 321 -0.77 8.40 19.12
C ALA A 321 -0.57 7.46 17.93
N GLN A 322 -0.97 7.88 16.73
CA GLN A 322 -1.03 6.96 15.59
C GLN A 322 0.28 6.84 14.79
N MET A 323 1.34 7.55 15.20
CA MET A 323 2.59 7.66 14.45
C MET A 323 3.72 6.83 15.08
N ARG A 324 4.51 6.17 14.22
CA ARG A 324 5.80 5.52 14.57
C ARG A 324 5.71 4.57 15.78
N ARG A 325 6.10 5.01 16.98
CA ARG A 325 6.21 4.19 18.20
C ARG A 325 4.89 4.01 18.96
N LEU A 326 3.81 4.63 18.48
CA LEU A 326 2.48 4.52 19.07
C LEU A 326 2.42 4.80 20.58
N PRO A 327 3.05 5.88 21.09
CA PRO A 327 3.02 6.18 22.52
C PRO A 327 1.59 6.41 23.02
N VAL A 328 1.34 6.04 24.27
CA VAL A 328 0.00 6.02 24.86
C VAL A 328 -0.12 6.89 26.11
N ALA A 329 -1.34 7.35 26.36
CA ALA A 329 -1.74 8.01 27.61
C ALA A 329 -3.16 7.60 28.01
N PHE A 330 -3.57 7.89 29.25
CA PHE A 330 -4.97 7.73 29.62
C PHE A 330 -5.82 8.76 28.91
N SER A 331 -6.97 8.32 28.40
CA SER A 331 -8.04 9.23 28.04
C SER A 331 -8.93 9.49 29.25
N LEU A 332 -9.22 10.76 29.49
CA LEU A 332 -10.06 11.22 30.61
C LEU A 332 -11.50 11.50 30.18
N GLY A 333 -11.83 11.22 28.91
CA GLY A 333 -13.17 11.39 28.36
C GLY A 333 -13.38 12.72 27.62
N GLU A 334 -12.33 13.47 27.31
CA GLU A 334 -12.43 14.66 26.47
C GLU A 334 -12.55 14.28 24.98
N PRO A 335 -13.09 15.18 24.15
CA PRO A 335 -12.86 15.17 22.72
C PRO A 335 -11.36 14.99 22.38
N PHE A 336 -11.06 14.38 21.24
CA PHE A 336 -9.69 14.13 20.80
C PHE A 336 -9.55 14.30 19.30
N ASP A 337 -8.34 14.65 18.83
CA ASP A 337 -8.08 14.94 17.42
C ASP A 337 -7.83 13.70 16.56
N THR A 338 -7.77 13.89 15.24
CA THR A 338 -7.63 12.79 14.26
C THR A 338 -6.27 12.09 14.27
N ASN A 339 -5.26 12.58 14.99
CA ASN A 339 -3.94 11.96 15.13
C ASN A 339 -3.86 11.05 16.36
N THR A 340 -4.89 11.09 17.20
CA THR A 340 -5.07 10.26 18.38
C THR A 340 -6.23 9.30 18.15
N ALA A 341 -6.07 8.05 18.56
CA ALA A 341 -7.14 7.08 18.61
C ALA A 341 -7.40 6.68 20.06
N ILE A 342 -8.67 6.49 20.45
CA ILE A 342 -9.01 6.03 21.79
C ILE A 342 -9.42 4.56 21.74
N ILE A 343 -8.68 3.72 22.45
CA ILE A 343 -9.07 2.35 22.76
C ILE A 343 -9.95 2.39 24.00
N LEU A 344 -11.23 2.06 23.84
CA LEU A 344 -12.20 2.02 24.93
C LEU A 344 -12.57 0.56 25.23
N PRO A 345 -12.38 0.09 26.47
CA PRO A 345 -12.73 -1.28 26.84
C PRO A 345 -14.26 -1.47 26.88
N TYR A 346 -14.72 -2.67 26.54
CA TYR A 346 -16.13 -3.04 26.75
C TYR A 346 -16.48 -3.21 28.23
N ASN A 347 -15.50 -3.57 29.05
CA ASN A 347 -15.61 -3.67 30.50
C ASN A 347 -14.51 -2.83 31.15
N SER A 348 -14.89 -1.84 31.97
CA SER A 348 -13.96 -0.93 32.65
C SER A 348 -12.94 -1.66 33.53
N ALA A 349 -13.26 -2.86 34.03
CA ALA A 349 -12.32 -3.70 34.77
C ALA A 349 -11.09 -4.15 33.95
N HIS A 350 -11.18 -4.17 32.62
CA HIS A 350 -10.05 -4.52 31.74
C HIS A 350 -9.09 -3.36 31.50
N LEU A 351 -9.45 -2.13 31.88
CA LEU A 351 -8.64 -0.94 31.61
C LEU A 351 -7.18 -1.05 32.12
N PRO A 352 -6.90 -1.56 33.33
CA PRO A 352 -5.51 -1.73 33.78
C PRO A 352 -4.72 -2.73 32.94
N ALA A 353 -5.33 -3.85 32.54
CA ALA A 353 -4.68 -4.86 31.71
C ALA A 353 -4.38 -4.33 30.30
N ILE A 354 -5.33 -3.60 29.72
CA ILE A 354 -5.16 -2.95 28.41
C ILE A 354 -4.09 -1.86 28.49
N TRP A 355 -4.03 -1.08 29.58
CA TRP A 355 -2.94 -0.13 29.81
C TRP A 355 -1.58 -0.82 29.82
N CYS A 356 -1.42 -1.89 30.60
CA CYS A 356 -0.17 -2.65 30.69
C CYS A 356 0.26 -3.18 29.33
N PHE A 357 -0.68 -3.70 28.53
CA PHE A 357 -0.39 -4.14 27.18
C PHE A 357 0.02 -2.98 26.26
N CYS A 358 -0.84 -1.96 26.13
CA CYS A 358 -0.64 -0.83 25.21
C CYS A 358 0.60 0.03 25.52
N SER A 359 1.02 0.09 26.78
CA SER A 359 2.23 0.83 27.20
C SER A 359 3.52 0.02 27.06
N SER A 360 3.44 -1.29 26.80
CA SER A 360 4.59 -2.18 26.62
C SER A 360 5.15 -2.15 25.20
N SER A 361 6.40 -2.64 25.02
CA SER A 361 6.97 -2.84 23.68
C SER A 361 6.21 -3.87 22.85
N LEU A 362 5.60 -4.86 23.52
CA LEU A 362 4.86 -5.95 22.87
C LEU A 362 3.68 -5.43 22.03
N TYR A 363 3.00 -4.38 22.48
CA TYR A 363 1.89 -3.80 21.73
C TYR A 363 2.36 -3.20 20.40
N VAL A 364 3.44 -2.42 20.43
CA VAL A 364 4.00 -1.82 19.21
C VAL A 364 4.47 -2.92 18.26
N GLU A 365 5.18 -3.93 18.76
CA GLU A 365 5.62 -5.08 17.96
C GLU A 365 4.43 -5.82 17.34
N ALA A 366 3.38 -6.08 18.11
CA ALA A 366 2.19 -6.79 17.64
C ALA A 366 1.44 -5.99 16.56
N VAL A 367 1.22 -4.69 16.76
CA VAL A 367 0.59 -3.83 15.74
C VAL A 367 1.46 -3.75 14.49
N ARG A 368 2.78 -3.60 14.65
CA ARG A 368 3.73 -3.45 13.53
C ARG A 368 3.94 -4.73 12.73
N LYS A 369 3.74 -5.91 13.32
CA LYS A 369 3.67 -7.18 12.57
C LYS A 369 2.54 -7.17 11.52
N ILE A 370 1.49 -6.39 11.75
CA ILE A 370 0.28 -6.39 10.92
C ILE A 370 0.18 -5.14 10.04
N ASP A 371 0.58 -3.97 10.56
CA ASP A 371 0.58 -2.69 9.82
C ASP A 371 1.89 -1.93 10.03
N GLN A 372 2.68 -1.91 8.97
CA GLN A 372 4.01 -1.28 8.94
C GLN A 372 3.96 0.16 8.43
N LYS A 373 2.78 0.77 8.23
CA LYS A 373 2.71 2.18 7.84
C LYS A 373 3.24 3.11 8.91
N LEU A 374 3.89 4.20 8.51
CA LEU A 374 4.32 5.23 9.45
C LEU A 374 3.16 5.75 10.35
N ASN A 375 1.96 5.92 9.78
CA ASN A 375 0.70 6.17 10.50
C ASN A 375 -0.19 4.91 10.51
N VAL A 376 -0.58 4.44 11.70
CA VAL A 376 -1.48 3.29 11.87
C VAL A 376 -2.91 3.76 12.08
N THR A 377 -3.86 3.16 11.38
CA THR A 377 -5.28 3.50 11.53
C THR A 377 -5.89 2.91 12.80
N ASN A 378 -6.94 3.54 13.33
CA ASN A 378 -7.65 3.06 14.52
C ASN A 378 -8.18 1.62 14.36
N ALA A 379 -8.54 1.19 13.14
CA ALA A 379 -8.98 -0.19 12.90
C ALA A 379 -7.89 -1.22 13.27
N THR A 380 -6.63 -0.94 12.92
CA THR A 380 -5.51 -1.84 13.26
C THR A 380 -5.14 -1.79 14.74
N LEU A 381 -5.34 -0.66 15.43
CA LEU A 381 -4.91 -0.48 16.82
C LEU A 381 -5.66 -1.39 17.82
N SER A 382 -6.88 -1.83 17.48
CA SER A 382 -7.58 -2.89 18.22
C SER A 382 -7.45 -4.27 17.58
N PHE A 383 -6.54 -4.47 16.62
CA PHE A 383 -6.32 -5.75 15.91
C PHE A 383 -7.51 -6.24 15.07
N ARG A 384 -8.18 -5.31 14.38
CA ARG A 384 -9.27 -5.60 13.43
C ARG A 384 -8.79 -5.93 12.02
#